data_AF-A0A8H7U803-F1
#
_entry.id   AF-A0A8H7U803-F1
#
_cell.length_a   1.000
_cell.length_b   1.000
_cell.length_c   1.000
_cell.angle_alpha   90.00
_cell.angle_beta   90.00
_cell.angle_gamma   90.00
#
_symmetry.space_group_name_H-M   'P 1'
#
loop_
_entity.id
_entity.type
_entity.pdbx_description
1 polymer ?
#
loop_
_entity_poly.entity_id
_entity_poly.type
_entity_poly.pdbx_seq_one_letter_code
_entity_poly.pdbx_strand_id
1 'polypeptide(L)'
;MLFLGDRNLECIVHNTEKLETIQKSPVITSPGSTVKWIGFSETSASLPAVYDSKGVLSVLFKQRRPDQATWVPIFDGAKAAKDRGLDEKYWPVGLLRDQLMCLVLKGKIEYPYFPRPIISNIELQIPFLHMDAETTKLEESYVRNNVMTTHERDEATATSQQDEFHGILNKADIEMDKTLLRLIQMQLLKLQAIIDYRHWLKDLIKSKRTNLCRPLMMIYPHPLRANRSAKALGKSRARSLTQTFTTILIFSSSNSSLSSQLAFREPVPSLFSPSVRNVRLAQRKRDQMLSQDTDNDFDEIP
;
A
#
# COMPACT_ATOMS: atom_id res chain seq x y z
N MET A 1 16.22 5.21 18.31
CA MET A 1 16.88 4.39 17.27
C MET A 1 16.91 2.97 17.79
N LEU A 2 15.88 2.17 17.48
CA LEU A 2 15.75 0.82 18.02
C LEU A 2 16.37 -0.16 17.02
N PHE A 3 17.54 -0.69 17.39
CA PHE A 3 18.13 -1.85 16.75
C PHE A 3 17.26 -3.07 17.06
N LEU A 4 16.50 -3.55 16.07
CA LEU A 4 15.75 -4.80 16.14
C LEU A 4 16.34 -5.77 15.11
N GLY A 5 17.33 -6.55 15.57
CA GLY A 5 17.75 -7.82 14.99
C GLY A 5 18.54 -7.72 13.67
N ASP A 6 19.84 -7.99 13.74
CA ASP A 6 20.71 -8.27 12.60
C ASP A 6 20.05 -9.22 11.60
N ARG A 7 19.62 -8.66 10.46
CA ARG A 7 19.31 -9.43 9.24
C ARG A 7 19.77 -8.64 8.04
N ASN A 8 21.06 -8.78 7.75
CA ASN A 8 21.69 -8.26 6.54
C ASN A 8 21.43 -9.19 5.35
N LEU A 9 20.15 -9.49 5.08
CA LEU A 9 19.77 -10.17 3.84
C LEU A 9 19.61 -9.11 2.76
N GLU A 10 20.42 -9.21 1.72
CA GLU A 10 20.33 -8.38 0.54
C GLU A 10 19.89 -9.25 -0.64
N CYS A 11 18.89 -8.77 -1.37
CA CYS A 11 18.49 -9.33 -2.65
C CYS A 11 19.14 -8.51 -3.76
N ILE A 12 19.83 -9.22 -4.67
CA ILE A 12 20.41 -8.64 -5.86
C ILE A 12 19.79 -9.33 -7.07
N VAL A 13 19.13 -8.54 -7.92
CA VAL A 13 18.54 -9.02 -9.17
C VAL A 13 19.53 -8.74 -10.29
N HIS A 14 19.94 -9.80 -10.99
CA HIS A 14 20.89 -9.74 -12.10
C HIS A 14 20.24 -10.14 -13.40
N ASN A 15 20.50 -9.39 -14.46
CA ASN A 15 20.22 -9.81 -15.82
C ASN A 15 21.45 -10.59 -16.34
N THR A 16 21.28 -11.89 -16.55
CA THR A 16 22.38 -12.75 -17.02
C THR A 16 22.73 -12.53 -18.48
N GLU A 17 21.77 -12.12 -19.32
CA GLU A 17 22.01 -11.88 -20.75
C GLU A 17 22.82 -10.62 -20.99
N LYS A 18 22.48 -9.54 -20.27
CA LYS A 18 23.16 -8.25 -20.36
C LYS A 18 24.31 -8.08 -19.36
N LEU A 19 24.51 -9.05 -18.46
CA LEU A 19 25.51 -9.03 -17.39
C LEU A 19 25.44 -7.78 -16.50
N GLU A 20 24.22 -7.26 -16.28
CA GLU A 20 23.98 -6.05 -15.50
C GLU A 20 23.26 -6.36 -14.18
N THR A 21 23.51 -5.53 -13.17
CA THR A 21 22.69 -5.55 -11.94
C THR A 21 21.45 -4.70 -12.19
N ILE A 22 20.28 -5.31 -12.15
CA ILE A 22 19.00 -4.59 -12.27
C ILE A 22 18.73 -3.81 -10.99
N GLN A 23 18.82 -4.49 -9.84
CA GLN A 23 18.43 -3.90 -8.56
C GLN A 23 19.14 -4.54 -7.38
N LYS A 24 19.41 -3.74 -6.36
CA LYS A 24 19.80 -4.18 -5.01
C LYS A 24 18.75 -3.71 -4.01
N SER A 25 18.37 -4.56 -3.07
CA SER A 25 17.38 -4.21 -2.05
C SER A 25 17.56 -5.06 -0.79
N PRO A 26 17.55 -4.46 0.43
CA PRO A 26 17.50 -5.24 1.66
C PRO A 26 16.18 -6.01 1.73
N VAL A 27 16.24 -7.30 2.06
CA VAL A 27 15.06 -8.16 2.15
C VAL A 27 14.31 -7.84 3.44
N ILE A 28 13.06 -7.41 3.30
CA ILE A 28 12.18 -7.13 4.43
C ILE A 28 11.38 -8.39 4.76
N THR A 29 11.76 -9.08 5.83
CA THR A 29 11.00 -10.20 6.42
C THR A 29 10.19 -9.74 7.62
N SER A 30 9.15 -10.49 8.01
CA SER A 30 8.44 -10.22 9.25
C SER A 30 9.39 -10.24 10.48
N PRO A 31 9.05 -9.51 11.56
CA PRO A 31 9.92 -9.46 12.74
C PRO A 31 10.18 -10.86 13.31
N GLY A 32 11.45 -11.27 13.39
CA GLY A 32 11.83 -12.59 13.91
C GLY A 32 11.62 -13.78 12.95
N SER A 33 11.12 -13.60 11.72
CA SER A 33 10.95 -14.72 10.75
C SER A 33 12.19 -15.00 9.87
N THR A 34 12.48 -16.25 9.54
CA THR A 34 13.55 -16.58 8.59
C THR A 34 12.98 -16.72 7.18
N VAL A 35 13.80 -16.51 6.13
CA VAL A 35 13.38 -16.85 4.77
C VAL A 35 13.27 -18.38 4.65
N LYS A 36 12.13 -18.85 4.14
CA LYS A 36 11.86 -20.29 3.90
C LYS A 36 11.83 -20.64 2.41
N TRP A 37 11.48 -19.71 1.56
CA TRP A 37 11.44 -19.92 0.11
C TRP A 37 11.72 -18.61 -0.62
N ILE A 38 12.35 -18.74 -1.78
CA ILE A 38 12.56 -17.66 -2.75
C ILE A 38 12.21 -18.20 -4.13
N GLY A 39 11.72 -17.34 -5.00
CA GLY A 39 11.39 -17.73 -6.35
C GLY A 39 11.07 -16.54 -7.23
N PHE A 40 10.70 -16.85 -8.47
CA PHE A 40 10.24 -15.87 -9.44
C PHE A 40 8.80 -16.21 -9.82
N SER A 41 8.00 -15.19 -10.14
CA SER A 41 6.68 -15.42 -10.73
C SER A 41 6.81 -15.89 -12.18
N GLU A 42 6.11 -16.97 -12.51
CA GLU A 42 6.17 -17.62 -13.82
C GLU A 42 5.49 -16.80 -14.92
N THR A 43 4.30 -16.26 -14.63
CA THR A 43 3.46 -15.58 -15.64
C THR A 43 3.79 -14.09 -15.77
N SER A 44 4.15 -13.44 -14.66
CA SER A 44 4.47 -12.01 -14.63
C SER A 44 5.98 -11.83 -14.64
N ALA A 45 6.61 -11.93 -15.80
CA ALA A 45 7.84 -11.18 -16.07
C ALA A 45 9.00 -11.33 -15.04
N SER A 46 9.09 -12.50 -14.38
CA SER A 46 10.11 -12.80 -13.36
C SER A 46 10.17 -11.81 -12.18
N LEU A 47 9.05 -11.57 -11.47
CA LEU A 47 9.07 -10.87 -10.16
C LEU A 47 9.78 -11.73 -9.10
N PRO A 48 10.85 -11.23 -8.45
CA PRO A 48 11.43 -11.87 -7.30
C PRO A 48 10.44 -11.88 -6.14
N ALA A 49 10.30 -13.05 -5.52
CA ALA A 49 9.43 -13.28 -4.39
C ALA A 49 10.20 -13.97 -3.25
N VAL A 50 9.84 -13.63 -2.02
CA VAL A 50 10.38 -14.19 -0.79
C VAL A 50 9.22 -14.60 0.11
N TYR A 51 9.30 -15.81 0.65
CA TYR A 51 8.36 -16.33 1.64
C TYR A 51 9.07 -16.57 2.96
N ASP A 52 8.50 -16.09 4.05
CA ASP A 52 9.10 -16.18 5.37
C ASP A 52 8.51 -17.31 6.25
N SER A 53 9.14 -17.54 7.40
CA SER A 53 8.73 -18.58 8.34
C SER A 53 7.42 -18.30 9.06
N LYS A 54 6.89 -17.08 8.96
CA LYS A 54 5.57 -16.68 9.49
C LYS A 54 4.46 -16.82 8.45
N GLY A 55 4.81 -17.20 7.23
CA GLY A 55 3.87 -17.49 6.17
C GLY A 55 3.50 -16.28 5.31
N VAL A 56 4.30 -15.21 5.36
CA VAL A 56 4.12 -14.00 4.56
C VAL A 56 4.93 -14.13 3.27
N LEU A 57 4.27 -13.95 2.13
CA LEU A 57 4.88 -13.84 0.82
C LEU A 57 5.00 -12.36 0.43
N SER A 58 6.19 -11.95 0.03
CA SER A 58 6.46 -10.60 -0.46
C SER A 58 7.13 -10.64 -1.83
N VAL A 59 6.82 -9.66 -2.68
CA VAL A 59 7.46 -9.47 -3.99
C VAL A 59 8.25 -8.17 -4.04
N LEU A 60 9.29 -8.14 -4.87
CA LEU A 60 10.08 -6.93 -5.11
C LEU A 60 9.40 -6.07 -6.19
N PHE A 61 8.53 -5.17 -5.76
CA PHE A 61 7.81 -4.25 -6.65
C PHE A 61 8.75 -3.18 -7.22
N LYS A 62 8.47 -2.74 -8.46
CA LYS A 62 9.25 -1.72 -9.20
C LYS A 62 10.74 -2.06 -9.39
N GLN A 63 11.09 -3.34 -9.49
CA GLN A 63 12.48 -3.79 -9.64
C GLN A 63 13.22 -3.18 -10.85
N ARG A 64 12.52 -2.83 -11.93
CA ARG A 64 13.09 -2.21 -13.13
C ARG A 64 13.29 -0.70 -13.02
N ARG A 65 12.82 -0.06 -11.94
CA ARG A 65 12.94 1.38 -11.71
C ARG A 65 14.05 1.64 -10.70
N PRO A 66 15.15 2.29 -11.12
CA PRO A 66 16.28 2.57 -10.23
C PRO A 66 15.83 3.24 -8.93
N ASP A 67 16.32 2.72 -7.80
CA ASP A 67 16.08 3.23 -6.44
C ASP A 67 14.60 3.30 -5.99
N GLN A 68 13.68 2.65 -6.72
CA GLN A 68 12.25 2.60 -6.36
C GLN A 68 11.78 1.23 -5.88
N ALA A 69 12.67 0.24 -5.89
CA ALA A 69 12.31 -1.13 -5.56
C ALA A 69 11.87 -1.26 -4.10
N THR A 70 10.71 -1.87 -3.88
CA THR A 70 10.11 -1.99 -2.55
C THR A 70 9.52 -3.39 -2.37
N TRP A 71 9.74 -4.01 -1.21
CA TRP A 71 9.10 -5.25 -0.85
C TRP A 71 7.63 -5.02 -0.48
N VAL A 72 6.72 -5.67 -1.20
CA VAL A 72 5.28 -5.57 -0.98
C VAL A 72 4.75 -6.96 -0.56
N PRO A 73 4.11 -7.09 0.61
CA PRO A 73 3.46 -8.34 0.99
C PRO A 73 2.22 -8.56 0.12
N ILE A 74 2.14 -9.74 -0.51
CA ILE A 74 1.07 -10.11 -1.44
C ILE A 74 0.26 -11.32 -0.98
N PHE A 75 0.68 -11.98 0.09
CA PHE A 75 -0.06 -13.06 0.72
C PHE A 75 0.33 -13.23 2.20
N ASP A 76 -0.66 -13.48 3.04
CA ASP A 76 -0.50 -13.83 4.45
C ASP A 76 -1.21 -15.16 4.71
N GLY A 77 -0.42 -16.22 4.87
CA GLY A 77 -0.92 -17.57 5.09
C GLY A 77 -1.68 -17.73 6.40
N ALA A 78 -1.26 -17.04 7.47
CA ALA A 78 -1.95 -17.12 8.76
C ALA A 78 -3.36 -16.51 8.67
N LYS A 79 -3.48 -15.39 7.95
CA LYS A 79 -4.77 -14.76 7.67
C LYS A 79 -5.64 -15.63 6.75
N ALA A 80 -5.07 -16.16 5.66
CA ALA A 80 -5.80 -17.02 4.72
C ALA A 80 -6.37 -18.29 5.39
N ALA A 81 -5.59 -18.92 6.28
CA ALA A 81 -6.04 -20.07 7.05
C ALA A 81 -7.16 -19.69 8.03
N LYS A 82 -7.00 -18.56 8.73
CA LYS A 82 -7.99 -18.04 9.68
C LYS A 82 -9.33 -17.70 9.01
N ASP A 83 -9.31 -17.06 7.83
CA ASP A 83 -10.51 -16.69 7.09
C ASP A 83 -11.31 -17.93 6.63
N ARG A 84 -10.64 -19.07 6.46
CA ARG A 84 -11.26 -20.37 6.17
C ARG A 84 -11.65 -21.16 7.42
N GLY A 85 -11.27 -20.70 8.61
CA GLY A 85 -11.46 -21.44 9.87
C GLY A 85 -10.63 -22.72 9.95
N LEU A 86 -9.48 -22.78 9.28
CA LEU A 86 -8.62 -23.95 9.21
C LEU A 86 -7.26 -23.69 9.88
N ASP A 87 -6.64 -24.75 10.41
CA ASP A 87 -5.25 -24.74 10.88
C ASP A 87 -4.36 -25.29 9.76
N GLU A 88 -3.99 -24.40 8.84
CA GLU A 88 -3.23 -24.72 7.62
C GLU A 88 -1.95 -23.88 7.54
N LYS A 89 -0.88 -24.51 7.07
CA LYS A 89 0.38 -23.88 6.65
C LYS A 89 0.55 -24.09 5.16
N TYR A 90 1.11 -23.10 4.47
CA TYR A 90 1.32 -23.16 3.02
C TYR A 90 2.81 -23.35 2.74
N TRP A 91 3.15 -24.38 1.96
CA TRP A 91 4.52 -24.65 1.52
C TRP A 91 4.68 -24.24 0.05
N PRO A 92 5.31 -23.09 -0.25
CA PRO A 92 5.41 -22.58 -1.61
C PRO A 92 6.14 -23.54 -2.55
N VAL A 93 5.64 -23.63 -3.78
CA VAL A 93 6.26 -24.37 -4.88
C VAL A 93 6.51 -23.43 -6.06
N GLY A 94 5.57 -22.53 -6.35
CA GLY A 94 5.67 -21.58 -7.45
C GLY A 94 4.75 -20.38 -7.22
N LEU A 95 4.96 -19.34 -8.01
CA LEU A 95 4.17 -18.11 -7.97
C LEU A 95 3.62 -17.81 -9.37
N LEU A 96 2.30 -17.71 -9.46
CA LEU A 96 1.60 -17.21 -10.64
C LEU A 96 1.24 -15.74 -10.43
N ARG A 97 0.62 -15.13 -11.45
CA ARG A 97 0.22 -13.70 -11.41
C ARG A 97 -0.70 -13.37 -10.23
N ASP A 98 -1.70 -14.22 -9.97
CA ASP A 98 -2.76 -14.01 -8.99
C ASP A 98 -2.87 -15.16 -7.97
N GLN A 99 -2.02 -16.18 -8.08
CA GLN A 99 -2.11 -17.39 -7.27
C GLN A 99 -0.73 -17.85 -6.76
N LEU A 100 -0.71 -18.29 -5.50
CA LEU A 100 0.39 -19.04 -4.91
C LEU A 100 0.17 -20.54 -5.17
N MET A 101 1.12 -21.17 -5.87
CA MET A 101 1.15 -22.63 -5.99
C MET A 101 1.86 -23.19 -4.77
N CYS A 102 1.18 -23.98 -3.96
CA CYS A 102 1.72 -24.49 -2.70
C CYS A 102 1.16 -25.86 -2.31
N LEU A 103 1.88 -26.55 -1.42
CA LEU A 103 1.34 -27.70 -0.71
C LEU A 103 0.66 -27.18 0.56
N VAL A 104 -0.61 -27.54 0.75
CA VAL A 104 -1.36 -27.18 1.96
C VAL A 104 -1.09 -28.23 3.03
N LEU A 105 -0.37 -27.83 4.07
CA LEU A 105 -0.01 -28.66 5.22
C LEU A 105 -1.03 -28.41 6.34
N LYS A 106 -1.61 -29.47 6.91
CA LYS A 106 -2.66 -29.38 7.92
C LYS A 106 -2.11 -29.64 9.33
N GLY A 107 -2.60 -28.88 10.31
CA GLY A 107 -2.24 -29.03 11.71
C GLY A 107 -0.74 -28.80 11.97
N LYS A 108 -0.10 -29.76 12.65
CA LYS A 108 1.29 -29.62 13.12
C LYS A 108 2.36 -30.01 12.10
N ILE A 109 1.98 -30.37 10.88
CA ILE A 109 2.93 -30.76 9.83
C ILE A 109 3.64 -29.51 9.30
N GLU A 110 4.96 -29.49 9.41
CA GLU A 110 5.78 -28.34 8.97
C GLU A 110 6.40 -28.51 7.60
N TYR A 111 6.58 -29.75 7.17
CA TYR A 111 7.23 -30.12 5.92
C TYR A 111 6.40 -31.17 5.18
N PRO A 112 6.35 -31.14 3.84
CA PRO A 112 5.67 -32.17 3.08
C PRO A 112 6.37 -33.53 3.29
N TYR A 113 5.59 -34.58 3.53
CA TYR A 113 6.07 -35.95 3.70
C TYR A 113 5.56 -36.85 2.56
N PHE A 114 6.07 -38.07 2.47
CA PHE A 114 5.62 -39.05 1.48
C PHE A 114 4.33 -39.76 1.96
N PRO A 115 3.30 -39.93 1.10
CA PRO A 115 3.23 -39.57 -0.32
C PRO A 115 3.06 -38.06 -0.53
N ARG A 116 3.66 -37.53 -1.61
CA ARG A 116 3.66 -36.10 -1.91
C ARG A 116 2.23 -35.55 -1.94
N PRO A 117 1.90 -34.54 -1.12
CA PRO A 117 0.58 -33.91 -1.17
C PRO A 117 0.31 -33.28 -2.53
N ILE A 118 -0.97 -33.08 -2.86
CA ILE A 118 -1.39 -32.43 -4.11
C ILE A 118 -1.04 -30.94 -4.04
N ILE A 119 -0.45 -30.42 -5.11
CA ILE A 119 -0.18 -28.98 -5.27
C ILE A 119 -1.52 -28.27 -5.47
N SER A 120 -1.76 -27.25 -4.66
CA SER A 120 -2.98 -26.43 -4.69
C SER A 120 -2.64 -24.99 -5.04
N ASN A 121 -3.57 -24.32 -5.71
CA ASN A 121 -3.46 -22.90 -6.01
C ASN A 121 -4.31 -22.10 -5.02
N ILE A 122 -3.68 -21.13 -4.37
CA ILE A 122 -4.32 -20.23 -3.40
C ILE A 122 -4.29 -18.82 -3.95
N GLU A 123 -5.44 -18.16 -4.03
CA GLU A 123 -5.51 -16.78 -4.51
C GLU A 123 -4.67 -15.84 -3.62
N LEU A 124 -3.88 -14.99 -4.25
CA LEU A 124 -3.08 -13.97 -3.58
C LEU A 124 -3.99 -12.87 -3.06
N GLN A 125 -3.69 -12.37 -1.87
CA GLN A 125 -4.42 -11.28 -1.25
C GLN A 125 -3.47 -10.42 -0.45
N ILE A 126 -3.43 -9.13 -0.78
CA ILE A 126 -2.63 -8.16 -0.04
C ILE A 126 -3.26 -7.99 1.36
N PRO A 127 -2.48 -8.11 2.45
CA PRO A 127 -3.03 -8.10 3.80
C PRO A 127 -3.45 -6.68 4.24
N PHE A 128 -4.65 -6.26 3.85
CA PHE A 128 -5.28 -5.03 4.34
C PHE A 128 -5.94 -5.23 5.71
N LEU A 129 -6.10 -4.12 6.44
CA LEU A 129 -6.88 -4.05 7.67
C LEU A 129 -8.37 -4.12 7.34
N HIS A 130 -9.14 -4.93 8.08
CA HIS A 130 -10.60 -5.05 7.94
C HIS A 130 -11.10 -5.54 6.57
N MET A 131 -10.67 -6.73 6.15
CA MET A 131 -11.13 -7.36 4.90
C MET A 131 -12.61 -7.79 4.91
N ASP A 132 -13.31 -7.62 6.03
CA ASP A 132 -14.75 -7.91 6.15
C ASP A 132 -15.61 -6.91 5.36
N ALA A 133 -15.11 -5.69 5.13
CA ALA A 133 -15.84 -4.65 4.42
C ALA A 133 -15.69 -4.81 2.90
N GLU A 134 -16.82 -4.81 2.19
CA GLU A 134 -16.86 -4.86 0.71
C GLU A 134 -16.05 -3.73 0.04
N THR A 135 -16.00 -2.54 0.65
CA THR A 135 -15.15 -1.45 0.15
C THR A 135 -13.67 -1.82 0.18
N THR A 136 -13.23 -2.46 1.26
CA THR A 136 -11.82 -2.81 1.45
C THR A 136 -11.41 -3.96 0.54
N LYS A 137 -12.31 -4.92 0.26
CA LYS A 137 -12.07 -5.97 -0.74
C LYS A 137 -11.85 -5.38 -2.14
N LEU A 138 -12.64 -4.37 -2.52
CA LEU A 138 -12.47 -3.67 -3.78
C LEU A 138 -11.17 -2.84 -3.83
N GLU A 139 -10.82 -2.15 -2.74
CA GLU A 139 -9.54 -1.43 -2.62
C GLU A 139 -8.34 -2.38 -2.74
N GLU A 140 -8.40 -3.53 -2.07
CA GLU A 140 -7.37 -4.56 -2.13
C GLU A 140 -7.22 -5.11 -3.55
N SER A 141 -8.33 -5.46 -4.20
CA SER A 141 -8.32 -5.94 -5.58
C SER A 141 -7.71 -4.92 -6.55
N TYR A 142 -8.06 -3.64 -6.41
CA TYR A 142 -7.47 -2.56 -7.22
C TYR A 142 -5.96 -2.45 -6.98
N VAL A 143 -5.52 -2.45 -5.72
CA VAL A 143 -4.09 -2.30 -5.38
C VAL A 143 -3.28 -3.51 -5.84
N ARG A 144 -3.82 -4.74 -5.67
CA ARG A 144 -3.19 -5.97 -6.15
C ARG A 144 -2.99 -5.93 -7.67
N ASN A 145 -4.05 -5.61 -8.41
CA ASN A 145 -3.98 -5.51 -9.87
C ASN A 145 -3.04 -4.41 -10.33
N ASN A 146 -3.00 -3.27 -9.64
CA ASN A 146 -2.08 -2.18 -9.94
C ASN A 146 -0.61 -2.60 -9.75
N VAL A 147 -0.29 -3.30 -8.66
CA VAL A 147 1.07 -3.80 -8.39
C VAL A 147 1.52 -4.75 -9.51
N MET A 148 0.70 -5.73 -9.88
CA MET A 148 1.03 -6.71 -10.92
C MET A 148 1.12 -6.06 -12.31
N THR A 149 0.13 -5.25 -12.69
CA THR A 149 0.07 -4.60 -14.02
C THR A 149 1.18 -3.56 -14.18
N THR A 150 1.51 -2.81 -13.13
CA THR A 150 2.63 -1.86 -13.16
C THR A 150 3.95 -2.59 -13.40
N HIS A 151 4.15 -3.75 -12.76
CA HIS A 151 5.34 -4.54 -13.01
C HIS A 151 5.38 -5.07 -14.45
N GLU A 152 4.30 -5.65 -14.95
CA GLU A 152 4.21 -6.15 -16.33
C GLU A 152 4.53 -5.05 -17.35
N ARG A 153 4.06 -3.82 -17.10
CA ARG A 153 4.36 -2.65 -17.93
C ARG A 153 5.84 -2.25 -17.87
N ASP A 154 6.44 -2.27 -16.69
CA ASP A 154 7.86 -1.96 -16.52
C ASP A 154 8.74 -3.01 -17.22
N GLU A 155 8.37 -4.29 -17.16
CA GLU A 155 9.08 -5.36 -17.86
C GLU A 155 8.96 -5.23 -19.37
N ALA A 156 7.73 -5.07 -19.88
CA ALA A 156 7.48 -4.92 -21.31
C ALA A 156 8.26 -3.74 -21.90
N THR A 157 8.44 -2.68 -21.11
CA THR A 157 9.29 -1.54 -21.47
C THR A 157 10.77 -1.89 -21.50
N ALA A 158 11.27 -2.64 -20.51
CA ALA A 158 12.67 -3.02 -20.41
C ALA A 158 13.12 -4.04 -21.48
N THR A 159 12.17 -4.85 -21.97
CA THR A 159 12.40 -5.89 -22.99
C THR A 159 11.93 -5.45 -24.39
N SER A 160 11.45 -4.21 -24.54
CA SER A 160 10.91 -3.68 -25.81
C SER A 160 9.75 -4.49 -26.40
N GLN A 161 8.93 -5.12 -25.55
CA GLN A 161 7.75 -5.91 -25.92
C GLN A 161 6.42 -5.17 -25.67
N GLN A 162 6.45 -3.85 -25.60
CA GLN A 162 5.28 -3.03 -25.25
C GLN A 162 4.07 -3.32 -26.16
N ASP A 163 4.29 -3.44 -27.46
CA ASP A 163 3.23 -3.66 -28.45
C ASP A 163 2.52 -5.01 -28.26
N GLU A 164 3.26 -6.04 -27.87
CA GLU A 164 2.73 -7.38 -27.58
C GLU A 164 1.81 -7.37 -26.35
N PHE A 165 2.24 -6.69 -25.29
CA PHE A 165 1.49 -6.60 -24.04
C PHE A 165 0.43 -5.50 -24.03
N HIS A 166 0.43 -4.57 -24.98
CA HIS A 166 -0.46 -3.41 -25.01
C HIS A 166 -1.95 -3.79 -24.88
N GLY A 167 -2.39 -4.82 -25.60
CA GLY A 167 -3.77 -5.31 -25.52
C GLY A 167 -4.14 -5.91 -24.15
N ILE A 168 -3.20 -6.58 -23.49
CA ILE A 168 -3.40 -7.19 -22.17
C ILE A 168 -3.42 -6.10 -21.10
N LEU A 169 -2.47 -5.16 -21.15
CA LEU A 169 -2.38 -4.04 -20.21
C LEU A 169 -3.61 -3.13 -20.30
N ASN A 170 -4.12 -2.84 -21.50
CA ASN A 170 -5.34 -2.04 -21.67
C ASN A 170 -6.57 -2.73 -21.09
N LYS A 171 -6.68 -4.06 -21.20
CA LYS A 171 -7.76 -4.82 -20.55
C LYS A 171 -7.66 -4.72 -19.03
N ALA A 172 -6.46 -4.86 -18.48
CA ALA A 172 -6.21 -4.70 -17.05
C ALA A 172 -6.55 -3.29 -16.57
N ASP A 173 -6.20 -2.25 -17.34
CA ASP A 173 -6.54 -0.85 -17.02
C ASP A 173 -8.06 -0.64 -17.00
N ILE A 174 -8.80 -1.17 -17.99
CA ILE A 174 -10.27 -1.11 -18.02
C ILE A 174 -10.89 -1.85 -16.81
N GLU A 175 -10.34 -2.99 -16.41
CA GLU A 175 -10.80 -3.74 -15.25
C GLU A 175 -10.55 -2.97 -13.94
N MET A 176 -9.38 -2.36 -13.80
CA MET A 176 -9.05 -1.48 -12.67
C MET A 176 -9.99 -0.26 -12.64
N ASP A 177 -10.28 0.39 -13.77
CA ASP A 177 -11.22 1.50 -13.84
C ASP A 177 -12.64 1.10 -13.40
N LYS A 178 -13.11 -0.10 -13.79
CA LYS A 178 -14.39 -0.63 -13.30
C LYS A 178 -14.41 -0.76 -11.78
N THR A 179 -13.32 -1.26 -11.18
CA THR A 179 -13.23 -1.38 -9.71
C THR A 179 -13.21 0.00 -9.03
N LEU A 180 -12.49 0.97 -9.61
CA LEU A 180 -12.41 2.34 -9.11
C LEU A 180 -13.77 3.04 -9.19
N LEU A 181 -14.50 2.89 -10.30
CA LEU A 181 -15.85 3.44 -10.44
C LEU A 181 -16.83 2.86 -9.42
N ARG A 182 -16.74 1.57 -9.11
CA ARG A 182 -17.53 0.94 -8.03
C ARG A 182 -17.19 1.54 -6.67
N LEU A 183 -15.91 1.77 -6.38
CA LEU A 183 -15.48 2.43 -5.14
C LEU A 183 -16.03 3.85 -5.04
N ILE A 184 -15.94 4.65 -6.11
CA ILE A 184 -16.51 6.00 -6.16
C ILE A 184 -18.02 5.94 -5.91
N GLN A 185 -18.74 5.05 -6.58
CA GLN A 185 -20.18 4.88 -6.40
C GLN A 185 -20.53 4.59 -4.93
N MET A 186 -19.80 3.68 -4.28
CA MET A 186 -20.02 3.34 -2.86
C MET A 186 -19.79 4.54 -1.93
N GLN A 187 -18.78 5.36 -2.19
CA GLN A 187 -18.50 6.54 -1.37
C GLN A 187 -19.55 7.64 -1.60
N LEU A 188 -20.00 7.84 -2.84
CA LEU A 188 -21.06 8.79 -3.17
C LEU A 188 -22.39 8.42 -2.48
N LEU A 189 -22.75 7.12 -2.44
CA LEU A 189 -23.95 6.66 -1.75
C LEU A 189 -23.90 6.95 -0.24
N LYS A 190 -22.73 6.76 0.41
CA LYS A 190 -22.54 7.10 1.82
C LYS A 190 -22.71 8.61 2.06
N LEU A 191 -22.16 9.45 1.18
CA LEU A 191 -22.32 10.90 1.26
C LEU A 191 -23.78 11.32 1.09
N GLN A 192 -24.50 10.72 0.13
CA GLN A 192 -25.92 10.99 -0.07
C GLN A 192 -26.74 10.66 1.20
N ALA A 193 -26.50 9.50 1.81
CA ALA A 193 -27.17 9.13 3.05
C ALA A 193 -26.91 10.11 4.20
N ILE A 194 -25.71 10.69 4.29
CA ILE A 194 -25.37 11.71 5.29
C ILE A 194 -26.14 13.01 5.00
N ILE A 195 -26.22 13.42 3.73
CA ILE A 195 -26.96 14.60 3.30
C ILE A 195 -28.45 14.44 3.62
N ASP A 196 -29.04 13.29 3.31
CA ASP A 196 -30.45 12.99 3.57
C ASP A 196 -30.76 12.99 5.07
N TYR A 197 -29.89 12.37 5.87
CA TYR A 197 -30.01 12.38 7.34
C TYR A 197 -29.95 13.81 7.91
N ARG A 198 -29.08 14.66 7.37
CA ARG A 198 -28.99 16.07 7.77
C ARG A 198 -30.26 16.84 7.44
N HIS A 199 -30.85 16.63 6.26
CA HIS A 199 -32.11 17.25 5.87
C HIS A 199 -33.25 16.80 6.81
N TRP A 200 -33.36 15.49 7.03
CA TRP A 200 -34.34 14.91 7.94
C TRP A 200 -34.24 15.48 9.37
N LEU A 201 -33.01 15.61 9.91
CA LEU A 201 -32.79 16.22 11.22
C LEU A 201 -33.23 17.69 11.29
N LYS A 202 -32.97 18.48 10.24
CA LYS A 202 -33.40 19.88 10.17
C LYS A 202 -34.92 20.01 10.21
N ASP A 203 -35.62 19.17 9.45
CA ASP A 203 -37.09 19.18 9.40
C ASP A 203 -37.70 18.76 10.72
N LEU A 204 -37.09 17.76 11.39
CA LEU A 204 -37.51 17.31 12.71
C LEU A 204 -37.41 18.41 13.77
N ILE A 205 -36.29 19.16 13.78
CA ILE A 205 -36.08 20.27 14.72
C ILE A 205 -37.06 21.41 14.44
N LYS A 206 -37.28 21.74 13.15
CA LYS A 206 -38.21 22.80 12.75
C LYS A 206 -39.67 22.48 13.12
N SER A 207 -40.05 21.20 13.09
CA SER A 207 -41.42 20.76 13.36
C SER A 207 -41.85 20.86 14.83
N LYS A 208 -40.99 21.24 15.79
CA LYS A 208 -41.29 21.32 17.24
C LYS A 208 -41.96 20.07 17.84
N ARG A 209 -41.83 18.89 17.21
CA ARG A 209 -42.31 17.59 17.72
C ARG A 209 -41.32 17.03 18.76
N THR A 210 -40.97 17.82 19.78
CA THR A 210 -39.96 17.46 20.77
C THR A 210 -40.45 16.46 21.83
N ASN A 211 -41.76 16.22 21.93
CA ASN A 211 -42.34 15.41 23.01
C ASN A 211 -42.49 13.91 22.66
N LEU A 212 -42.26 13.51 21.40
CA LEU A 212 -42.38 12.11 20.95
C LEU A 212 -41.03 11.42 20.65
N CYS A 213 -39.92 12.17 20.64
CA CYS A 213 -38.67 11.70 20.01
C CYS A 213 -37.54 11.29 20.97
N ARG A 214 -37.70 11.44 22.30
CA ARG A 214 -36.72 10.92 23.28
C ARG A 214 -36.53 9.39 23.20
N PRO A 215 -37.55 8.57 22.91
CA PRO A 215 -37.38 7.12 22.79
C PRO A 215 -36.79 6.66 21.44
N LEU A 216 -36.98 7.41 20.35
CA LEU A 216 -36.62 6.96 18.99
C LEU A 216 -35.14 7.09 18.64
N MET A 217 -34.41 8.00 19.30
CA MET A 217 -32.94 8.08 19.19
C MET A 217 -32.21 6.85 19.79
N MET A 218 -32.91 5.96 20.52
CA MET A 218 -32.36 4.72 21.04
C MET A 218 -32.52 3.52 20.10
N ILE A 219 -33.34 3.63 19.04
CA ILE A 219 -33.73 2.48 18.19
C ILE A 219 -32.87 2.36 16.93
N TYR A 220 -32.19 3.43 16.50
CA TYR A 220 -31.23 3.34 15.39
C TYR A 220 -29.80 3.17 15.92
N PRO A 221 -29.12 2.03 15.63
CA PRO A 221 -27.73 1.85 16.00
C PRO A 221 -26.88 2.83 15.18
N HIS A 222 -26.37 3.84 15.87
CA HIS A 222 -25.53 4.89 15.32
C HIS A 222 -24.17 4.28 14.87
N PRO A 223 -23.75 4.42 13.59
CA PRO A 223 -22.50 3.84 13.11
C PRO A 223 -21.24 4.46 13.75
N LEU A 224 -21.36 5.63 14.40
CA LEU A 224 -20.26 6.29 15.12
C LEU A 224 -20.13 5.82 16.58
N ARG A 225 -21.06 5.01 17.11
CA ARG A 225 -21.04 4.57 18.52
C ARG A 225 -20.22 3.29 18.74
N ALA A 226 -19.99 2.49 17.70
CA ALA A 226 -19.22 1.25 17.78
C ALA A 226 -17.72 1.46 18.11
N ASN A 227 -17.16 2.64 17.80
CA ASN A 227 -15.73 2.92 18.02
C ASN A 227 -15.41 3.69 19.32
N ARG A 228 -16.41 4.04 20.13
CA ARG A 228 -16.19 4.80 21.39
C ARG A 228 -16.41 3.99 22.66
N SER A 229 -16.95 2.78 22.58
CA SER A 229 -17.25 1.93 23.75
C SER A 229 -16.02 1.24 24.39
N ALA A 230 -14.82 1.37 23.82
CA ALA A 230 -13.60 0.80 24.42
C ALA A 230 -12.89 1.72 25.43
N LYS A 231 -13.29 2.99 25.59
CA LYS A 231 -12.62 3.95 26.49
C LYS A 231 -13.60 4.89 27.17
N ALA A 232 -14.38 4.40 28.15
CA ALA A 232 -14.96 5.25 29.20
C ALA A 232 -15.69 4.38 30.26
N LEU A 233 -14.94 3.63 31.06
CA LEU A 233 -15.42 3.26 32.39
C LEU A 233 -14.65 4.09 33.41
N GLY A 234 -15.39 4.89 34.19
CA GLY A 234 -14.86 5.61 35.33
C GLY A 234 -14.96 7.12 35.20
N LYS A 235 -16.13 7.68 35.50
CA LYS A 235 -16.33 8.55 36.68
C LYS A 235 -17.73 9.16 36.65
N SER A 236 -18.51 8.78 37.64
CA SER A 236 -19.76 9.39 38.08
C SER A 236 -19.47 10.76 38.72
N ARG A 237 -20.29 11.78 38.43
CA ARG A 237 -21.25 12.40 39.38
C ARG A 237 -21.81 13.72 38.81
N ALA A 238 -23.10 13.91 39.06
CA ALA A 238 -24.01 14.93 38.51
C ALA A 238 -23.59 16.41 38.68
N ARG A 239 -24.05 17.26 37.75
CA ARG A 239 -25.01 18.36 38.01
C ARG A 239 -25.36 19.17 36.74
N SER A 240 -26.65 19.55 36.70
CA SER A 240 -27.25 20.71 36.03
C SER A 240 -27.42 20.72 34.50
N LEU A 241 -28.65 20.39 34.12
CA LEU A 241 -29.35 20.81 32.90
C LEU A 241 -29.37 22.35 32.83
N THR A 242 -28.90 22.90 31.69
CA THR A 242 -29.16 24.22 31.08
C THR A 242 -27.88 24.96 30.67
N GLN A 243 -27.21 24.49 29.61
CA GLN A 243 -26.41 25.33 28.69
C GLN A 243 -25.75 24.41 27.66
N THR A 244 -26.25 24.42 26.43
CA THR A 244 -25.52 24.27 25.15
C THR A 244 -26.55 24.01 24.04
N PHE A 245 -27.36 25.03 23.72
CA PHE A 245 -28.13 25.06 22.46
C PHE A 245 -27.83 26.33 21.64
N THR A 246 -26.75 27.03 21.98
CA THR A 246 -26.47 28.37 21.43
C THR A 246 -25.00 28.52 21.01
N THR A 247 -24.49 27.59 20.19
CA THR A 247 -23.17 27.79 19.52
C THR A 247 -23.04 27.09 18.15
N ILE A 248 -24.14 26.82 17.44
CA ILE A 248 -24.07 26.32 16.04
C ILE A 248 -24.91 27.18 15.06
N LEU A 249 -25.43 28.34 15.49
CA LEU A 249 -26.24 29.22 14.62
C LEU A 249 -25.72 30.66 14.51
N ILE A 250 -24.40 30.86 14.54
CA ILE A 250 -23.80 32.11 14.09
C ILE A 250 -22.64 31.74 13.17
N PHE A 251 -22.94 31.67 11.86
CA PHE A 251 -22.10 32.04 10.72
C PHE A 251 -22.75 31.47 9.45
N SER A 252 -23.91 32.03 9.11
CA SER A 252 -24.39 32.09 7.73
C SER A 252 -25.05 33.44 7.52
N SER A 253 -24.69 34.11 6.42
CA SER A 253 -24.98 35.49 6.00
C SER A 253 -24.28 36.57 6.84
N SER A 254 -23.32 37.35 6.33
CA SER A 254 -23.34 38.04 5.03
C SER A 254 -21.96 38.39 4.48
N ASN A 255 -21.95 38.63 3.16
CA ASN A 255 -21.05 39.45 2.34
C ASN A 255 -19.92 38.78 1.56
N SER A 256 -20.28 38.51 0.30
CA SER A 256 -19.50 38.75 -0.90
C SER A 256 -18.75 40.09 -0.88
N SER A 257 -17.42 40.04 -0.87
CA SER A 257 -16.51 40.75 -1.78
C SER A 257 -15.08 40.55 -1.28
N LEU A 258 -14.23 39.96 -2.14
CA LEU A 258 -12.80 40.22 -2.30
C LEU A 258 -12.17 39.06 -3.06
N SER A 259 -12.08 39.26 -4.37
CA SER A 259 -11.02 38.70 -5.18
C SER A 259 -9.66 39.07 -4.59
N SER A 260 -8.67 38.23 -4.87
CA SER A 260 -7.24 38.29 -4.54
C SER A 260 -6.80 37.52 -3.29
N GLN A 261 -6.06 36.44 -3.57
CA GLN A 261 -5.00 35.77 -2.79
C GLN A 261 -5.03 34.25 -2.99
N LEU A 262 -4.81 33.84 -4.24
CA LEU A 262 -4.04 32.65 -4.54
C LEU A 262 -2.59 32.96 -4.16
N ALA A 263 -2.21 32.63 -2.93
CA ALA A 263 -0.82 32.60 -2.49
C ALA A 263 -0.50 31.20 -1.99
N PHE A 264 0.09 30.46 -2.91
CA PHE A 264 1.01 29.34 -2.72
C PHE A 264 1.69 29.40 -1.34
N ARG A 265 1.44 28.41 -0.47
CA ARG A 265 2.20 28.24 0.78
C ARG A 265 3.06 26.99 0.66
N GLU A 266 4.36 27.24 0.67
CA GLU A 266 5.47 26.30 0.46
C GLU A 266 5.54 25.15 1.49
N PRO A 267 6.24 24.04 1.14
CA PRO A 267 6.49 22.93 2.04
C PRO A 267 7.58 23.23 3.10
N VAL A 268 7.44 22.59 4.25
CA VAL A 268 8.38 22.63 5.39
C VAL A 268 9.71 21.94 5.01
N PRO A 269 10.89 22.48 5.39
CA PRO A 269 12.19 22.00 4.90
C PRO A 269 12.62 20.68 5.55
N SER A 270 13.05 19.74 4.70
CA SER A 270 13.84 18.57 5.10
C SER A 270 15.25 18.99 5.51
N LEU A 271 15.65 18.57 6.71
CA LEU A 271 17.04 18.52 7.12
C LEU A 271 17.74 17.42 6.30
N PHE A 272 18.95 17.73 5.84
CA PHE A 272 19.84 16.94 4.97
C PHE A 272 19.62 17.09 3.46
N SER A 273 20.13 18.21 2.92
CA SER A 273 20.65 18.30 1.56
C SER A 273 22.01 19.02 1.60
N PRO A 274 23.05 18.57 0.89
CA PRO A 274 24.35 19.22 0.87
C PRO A 274 24.26 20.58 0.14
N SER A 275 24.77 21.64 0.76
CA SER A 275 24.78 22.99 0.20
C SER A 275 25.38 23.04 -1.22
N VAL A 276 24.66 23.68 -2.14
CA VAL A 276 25.03 23.93 -3.55
C VAL A 276 26.40 24.63 -3.70
N ARG A 277 26.90 25.28 -2.64
CA ARG A 277 28.28 25.81 -2.60
C ARG A 277 29.35 24.71 -2.64
N ASN A 278 29.10 23.56 -2.01
CA ASN A 278 30.05 22.45 -1.96
C ASN A 278 30.13 21.71 -3.31
N VAL A 279 29.02 21.67 -4.06
CA VAL A 279 29.00 21.06 -5.41
C VAL A 279 29.78 21.91 -6.41
N ARG A 280 29.66 23.25 -6.35
CA ARG A 280 30.42 24.17 -7.23
C ARG A 280 31.90 24.24 -6.90
N LEU A 281 32.28 24.09 -5.62
CA LEU A 281 33.68 23.97 -5.21
C LEU A 281 34.29 22.61 -5.60
N ALA A 282 33.52 21.52 -5.56
CA ALA A 282 33.96 20.20 -6.01
C ALA A 282 34.11 20.10 -7.53
N GLN A 283 33.23 20.75 -8.31
CA GLN A 283 33.36 20.82 -9.77
C GLN A 283 34.56 21.68 -10.20
N ARG A 284 34.80 22.85 -9.57
CA ARG A 284 35.99 23.67 -9.86
C ARG A 284 37.32 22.96 -9.55
N LYS A 285 37.38 22.14 -8.49
CA LYS A 285 38.56 21.33 -8.18
C LYS A 285 38.78 20.18 -9.18
N ARG A 286 37.70 19.61 -9.72
CA ARG A 286 37.76 18.54 -10.72
C ARG A 286 38.20 19.07 -12.09
N ASP A 287 37.70 20.26 -12.47
CA ASP A 287 38.09 20.92 -13.72
C ASP A 287 39.53 21.46 -13.69
N GLN A 288 40.04 21.88 -12.51
CA GLN A 288 41.45 22.24 -12.34
C GLN A 288 42.42 21.06 -12.38
N MET A 289 41.99 19.86 -11.96
CA MET A 289 42.81 18.64 -12.06
C MET A 289 42.87 18.12 -13.50
N LEU A 290 41.76 18.19 -14.25
CA LEU A 290 41.72 17.78 -15.67
C LEU A 290 42.50 18.70 -16.62
N SER A 291 42.80 19.93 -16.21
CA SER A 291 43.63 20.87 -16.99
C SER A 291 45.13 20.78 -16.70
N GLN A 292 45.57 19.95 -15.76
CA GLN A 292 47.00 19.74 -15.44
C GLN A 292 47.59 18.47 -16.06
N ASP A 293 46.76 17.59 -16.64
CA ASP A 293 47.19 16.31 -17.22
C ASP A 293 47.35 16.33 -18.76
N THR A 294 47.28 17.49 -19.41
CA THR A 294 47.39 17.59 -20.89
C THR A 294 48.66 18.24 -21.42
N ASP A 295 49.66 18.54 -20.57
CA ASP A 295 50.97 19.02 -21.00
C ASP A 295 52.08 18.17 -20.38
N ASN A 296 52.39 17.03 -21.01
CA ASN A 296 53.74 16.46 -21.14
C ASN A 296 53.66 15.05 -21.74
N ASP A 297 54.21 14.92 -22.95
CA ASP A 297 54.99 13.77 -23.47
C ASP A 297 54.73 13.58 -24.97
N PHE A 298 55.34 14.46 -25.75
CA PHE A 298 55.85 14.14 -27.08
C PHE A 298 57.31 14.59 -27.12
N ASP A 299 58.18 13.81 -26.48
CA ASP A 299 59.62 13.88 -26.73
C ASP A 299 60.09 12.64 -27.49
N GLU A 300 60.92 12.94 -28.48
CA GLU A 300 61.56 12.13 -29.49
C GLU A 300 62.35 10.95 -28.92
N ILE A 301 62.37 9.83 -29.67
CA ILE A 301 63.40 8.79 -29.58
C ILE A 301 63.70 8.30 -31.02
N PRO A 302 64.97 8.01 -31.37
CA PRO A 302 65.62 8.40 -32.62
C PRO A 302 65.49 7.43 -33.80
#